data_AF-A0A0M2V325-F1
#
_entry.id   AF-A0A0M2V325-F1
#
_cell.length_a   1.000
_cell.length_b   1.000
_cell.length_c   1.000
_cell.angle_alpha   90.00
_cell.angle_beta   90.00
_cell.angle_gamma   90.00
#
_symmetry.space_group_name_H-M   'P 1'
#
loop_
_entity.id
_entity.type
_entity.pdbx_description
1 polymer ?
#
loop_
_entity_poly.entity_id
_entity_poly.type
_entity_poly.pdbx_seq_one_letter_code
_entity_poly.pdbx_strand_id
1 'polypeptide(L)' 'MRASEKMRGSSPVQNAAFALLRDSARTAQLVVQQPDDLEEIWRLKEQVQKALNQLQRVLERAEQ' A
#
# COMPACT_ATOMS: atom_id res chain seq x y z
N MET A 1 19.51 -19.05 19.47
CA MET A 1 20.00 -17.65 19.45
C MET A 1 18.81 -16.72 19.38
N ARG A 2 18.59 -15.89 20.41
CA ARG A 2 17.60 -14.80 20.42
C ARG A 2 18.34 -13.48 20.22
N ALA A 3 17.65 -12.54 19.54
CA ALA A 3 17.93 -11.12 19.40
C ALA A 3 19.17 -10.72 18.57
N SER A 4 18.98 -9.93 17.50
CA SER A 4 19.58 -8.57 17.43
C SER A 4 19.39 -7.80 16.11
N GLU A 5 18.66 -8.27 15.10
CA GLU A 5 18.37 -7.42 13.91
C GLU A 5 16.98 -6.81 13.94
N LYS A 6 16.74 -6.13 15.06
CA LYS A 6 15.81 -5.02 15.19
C LYS A 6 16.42 -3.83 14.42
N MET A 7 16.57 -3.94 13.09
CA MET A 7 16.99 -2.81 12.28
C MET A 7 15.86 -1.79 12.21
N ARG A 8 16.19 -0.53 12.48
CA ARG A 8 15.34 0.66 12.61
C ARG A 8 14.64 1.11 11.31
N GLY A 9 14.15 0.18 10.51
CA GLY A 9 13.23 0.44 9.40
C GLY A 9 12.04 -0.50 9.55
N SER A 10 10.83 0.01 9.40
CA SER A 10 9.64 -0.84 9.28
C SER A 10 9.90 -1.94 8.24
N SER A 11 9.47 -3.18 8.52
CA SER A 11 9.70 -4.32 7.64
C SER A 11 9.22 -4.00 6.22
N PRO A 12 9.88 -4.47 5.15
CA PRO A 12 9.40 -4.27 3.78
C PRO A 12 7.92 -4.61 3.60
N VAL A 13 7.43 -5.63 4.30
CA VAL A 13 6.00 -6.02 4.34
C VAL A 13 5.16 -4.91 4.97
N GLN A 14 5.58 -4.38 6.12
CA GLN A 14 4.87 -3.28 6.80
C GLN A 14 4.82 -2.02 5.92
N ASN A 15 5.94 -1.65 5.28
CA ASN A 15 5.98 -0.49 4.39
C ASN A 15 5.04 -0.64 3.20
N ALA A 16 5.04 -1.81 2.55
CA ALA A 16 4.14 -2.08 1.44
C ALA A 16 2.66 -2.09 1.88
N ALA A 17 2.36 -2.63 3.05
CA ALA A 17 1.02 -2.62 3.62
C ALA A 17 0.55 -1.20 3.97
N PHE A 18 1.42 -0.37 4.58
CA PHE A 18 1.10 1.03 4.85
C PHE A 18 0.89 1.85 3.57
N ALA A 19 1.68 1.60 2.53
CA ALA A 19 1.48 2.25 1.24
C ALA A 19 0.10 1.90 0.63
N LEU A 20 -0.26 0.62 0.62
CA LEU A 20 -1.57 0.16 0.16
C LEU A 20 -2.72 0.79 0.96
N LEU A 21 -2.60 0.82 2.30
CA LEU A 21 -3.60 1.41 3.18
C LEU A 21 -3.78 2.90 2.92
N ARG A 22 -2.68 3.65 2.83
CA ARG A 22 -2.69 5.09 2.57
C ARG A 22 -3.36 5.42 1.23
N ASP A 23 -2.96 4.72 0.17
CA ASP A 23 -3.46 4.99 -1.17
C ASP A 23 -4.97 4.61 -1.28
N SER A 24 -5.38 3.56 -0.59
CA SER A 24 -6.80 3.16 -0.47
C SER A 24 -7.62 4.20 0.29
N ALA A 25 -7.12 4.70 1.42
CA ALA A 25 -7.78 5.73 2.22
C ALA A 25 -7.93 7.04 1.43
N ARG A 26 -6.89 7.43 0.67
CA ARG A 26 -6.93 8.60 -0.22
C ARG A 26 -8.02 8.46 -1.29
N THR A 27 -8.12 7.27 -1.90
CA THR A 27 -9.15 6.98 -2.91
C THR A 27 -10.55 7.09 -2.30
N ALA A 28 -10.78 6.46 -1.14
CA ALA A 28 -12.06 6.50 -0.44
C ALA A 28 -12.44 7.94 -0.04
N GLN A 29 -11.48 8.73 0.44
CA GLN A 29 -11.69 10.13 0.79
C GLN A 29 -12.11 10.95 -0.43
N LEU A 30 -11.45 10.77 -1.57
CA LEU A 30 -11.81 11.48 -2.80
C LEU A 30 -13.22 11.12 -3.27
N VAL A 31 -13.56 9.83 -3.32
CA VAL A 31 -14.90 9.37 -3.72
C VAL A 31 -15.99 10.01 -2.85
N VAL A 32 -15.74 10.18 -1.55
CA VAL A 32 -16.70 10.81 -0.63
C VAL A 32 -16.77 12.33 -0.84
N GLN A 33 -15.64 12.99 -1.08
CA GLN A 33 -15.58 14.46 -1.17
C GLN A 33 -15.94 15.01 -2.55
N GLN A 34 -15.58 14.29 -3.61
CA GLN A 34 -15.67 14.70 -5.00
C GLN A 34 -16.07 13.49 -5.87
N PRO A 35 -17.30 12.97 -5.70
CA PRO A 35 -17.74 11.74 -6.38
C PRO A 35 -17.76 11.87 -7.92
N ASP A 36 -17.87 13.10 -8.43
CA ASP A 36 -17.93 13.38 -9.88
C ASP A 36 -16.55 13.54 -10.52
N ASP A 37 -15.46 13.58 -9.74
CA ASP A 37 -14.08 13.60 -10.26
C ASP A 37 -13.63 12.19 -10.64
N LEU A 38 -14.30 11.62 -11.65
CA LEU A 38 -14.08 10.25 -12.09
C LEU A 38 -12.65 10.03 -12.60
N GLU A 39 -12.04 11.03 -13.22
CA GLU A 39 -10.66 10.95 -13.74
C GLU A 39 -9.66 10.71 -12.61
N GLU A 40 -9.72 11.54 -11.56
CA GLU A 40 -8.83 11.39 -10.42
C GLU A 40 -9.14 10.10 -9.64
N ILE A 41 -10.42 9.72 -9.50
CA ILE A 41 -10.82 8.44 -8.87
C ILE A 41 -10.19 7.26 -9.62
N TRP A 42 -10.24 7.24 -10.96
CA TRP A 42 -9.62 6.18 -11.76
C TRP A 42 -8.10 6.17 -11.60
N ARG A 43 -7.46 7.34 -11.62
CA ARG A 43 -6.01 7.46 -11.41
C ARG A 43 -5.58 6.94 -10.04
N LEU A 44 -6.34 7.22 -8.99
CA LEU A 44 -6.06 6.73 -7.64
C LEU A 44 -6.31 5.21 -7.53
N LYS A 45 -7.35 4.68 -8.18
CA LYS A 45 -7.57 3.22 -8.26
C LYS A 45 -6.37 2.50 -8.87
N GLU A 46 -5.77 3.03 -9.94
CA GLU A 46 -4.55 2.45 -10.53
C GLU A 46 -3.37 2.45 -9.54
N GLN A 47 -3.23 3.49 -8.72
CA GLN A 47 -2.19 3.55 -7.68
C GLN A 47 -2.41 2.48 -6.60
N VAL A 48 -3.66 2.31 -6.14
CA VAL A 48 -4.02 1.24 -5.20
C VAL A 48 -3.68 -0.14 -5.77
N GLN A 49 -3.98 -0.38 -7.05
CA GLN A 49 -3.64 -1.66 -7.69
C GLN A 49 -2.12 -1.87 -7.77
N LYS A 50 -1.35 -0.83 -8.08
CA LYS A 50 0.12 -0.91 -8.08
C LYS A 50 0.67 -1.21 -6.68
N ALA A 51 0.12 -0.58 -5.64
CA ALA A 51 0.51 -0.82 -4.25
C ALA A 51 0.16 -2.26 -3.80
N LEU A 52 -1.00 -2.78 -4.20
CA LEU A 52 -1.40 -4.17 -3.94
C LEU A 52 -0.43 -5.16 -4.59
N ASN A 53 -0.13 -4.98 -5.88
CA ASN A 53 0.81 -5.84 -6.59
C ASN A 53 2.21 -5.80 -5.94
N GLN A 54 2.63 -4.64 -5.43
CA GLN A 54 3.89 -4.50 -4.72
C GLN A 54 3.88 -5.27 -3.39
N LEU A 55 2.79 -5.19 -2.61
CA LEU A 55 2.65 -5.94 -1.37
C LEU A 55 2.70 -7.45 -1.63
N GLN A 56 1.96 -7.93 -2.64
CA GLN A 56 1.96 -9.35 -3.04
C GLN A 56 3.37 -9.84 -3.35
N ARG A 57 4.13 -9.11 -4.19
CA ARG A 57 5.54 -9.45 -4.51
C ARG A 57 6.44 -9.47 -3.28
N VAL A 58 6.21 -8.56 -2.32
CA VAL A 58 7.01 -8.51 -1.08
C VAL A 58 6.68 -9.70 -0.18
N LEU A 59 5.42 -10.12 -0.12
CA LEU A 59 5.00 -11.32 0.61
C LEU A 59 5.57 -12.59 -0.01
N GLU A 60 5.45 -12.75 -1.33
CA GLU A 60 6.02 -13.89 -2.08
C GLU A 60 7.53 -14.05 -1.82
N ARG A 61 8.27 -12.94 -1.75
CA ARG A 61 9.71 -12.95 -1.43
C ARG A 61 10.03 -13.25 0.02
N ALA A 62 9.12 -12.95 0.94
CA ALA A 62 9.30 -13.22 2.37
C ALA A 62 8.96 -14.67 2.73
N GLU A 63 8.21 -15.37 1.87
CA GLU A 63 7.87 -16.79 2.00
C GLU A 63 8.94 -17.73 1.41
N GLN A 64 9.88 -17.21 0.63
CA GLN A 64 11.03 -17.92 0.06
C GLN A 64 12.24 -17.89 1.00
#